data_AF-A0AAV2ISR7-F1
#
_entry.id   AF-A0AAV2ISR7-F1
#
_cell.length_a   1.000
_cell.length_b   1.000
_cell.length_c   1.000
_cell.angle_alpha   90.00
_cell.angle_beta   90.00
_cell.angle_gamma   90.00
#
_symmetry.space_group_name_H-M   'P 1'
#
loop_
_entity.id
_entity.type
_entity.pdbx_description
1 polymer ?
#
loop_
_entity_poly.entity_id
_entity_poly.type
_entity_poly.pdbx_seq_one_letter_code
_entity_poly.pdbx_strand_id
1 'polypeptide(L)'
;MTCQSFEASERRADANTRAVESDESHIALAMKELKNTGWYWGSLTANGAKEILQDATEGTFLLRDSSQRDYLFTISAVTSAASTNGTVQLILTKPLYTSTPSLQHLSRIAINRRTQQIQALPLPNRLKDYLLDYTYNV
;
A
#
# COMPACT_ATOMS: atom_id res chain seq x y z
N MET A 1 -54.49 -9.20 -5.05
CA MET A 1 -53.70 -8.04 -5.49
C MET A 1 -52.62 -7.79 -4.45
N THR A 2 -51.54 -8.57 -4.47
CA THR A 2 -50.32 -8.36 -3.67
C THR A 2 -49.33 -9.46 -4.03
N CYS A 3 -48.26 -9.11 -4.74
CA CYS A 3 -46.95 -9.80 -4.78
C CYS A 3 -46.11 -9.14 -5.89
N GLN A 4 -45.69 -7.89 -5.68
CA GLN A 4 -44.61 -7.27 -6.48
C GLN A 4 -43.57 -6.56 -5.61
N SER A 5 -43.82 -6.46 -4.30
CA SER A 5 -42.93 -5.81 -3.33
C SER A 5 -41.85 -6.72 -2.76
N PHE A 6 -42.00 -8.05 -2.83
CA PHE A 6 -41.02 -9.01 -2.27
C PHE A 6 -39.79 -9.19 -3.18
N GLU A 7 -39.97 -9.35 -4.49
CA GLU A 7 -38.87 -9.59 -5.45
C GLU A 7 -37.94 -8.38 -5.67
N ALA A 8 -38.42 -7.16 -5.41
CA ALA A 8 -37.61 -5.95 -5.51
C ALA A 8 -36.67 -5.78 -4.30
N SER A 9 -37.02 -6.37 -3.16
CA SER A 9 -36.20 -6.37 -1.94
C SER A 9 -35.07 -7.40 -2.04
N GLU A 10 -35.34 -8.61 -2.56
CA GLU A 10 -34.32 -9.64 -2.78
C GLU A 10 -33.28 -9.23 -3.83
N ARG A 11 -33.70 -8.63 -4.95
CA ARG A 11 -32.75 -8.14 -5.97
C ARG A 11 -31.83 -7.03 -5.47
N ARG A 12 -32.30 -6.19 -4.53
CA ARG A 12 -31.46 -5.17 -3.87
C ARG A 12 -30.51 -5.78 -2.84
N ALA A 13 -30.96 -6.80 -2.10
CA ALA A 13 -30.12 -7.53 -1.16
C ALA A 13 -29.01 -8.31 -1.86
N ASP A 14 -29.29 -8.95 -2.99
CA ASP A 14 -28.30 -9.67 -3.80
C ASP A 14 -27.27 -8.73 -4.45
N ALA A 15 -27.71 -7.57 -4.95
CA ALA A 15 -26.81 -6.58 -5.53
C ALA A 15 -25.91 -5.95 -4.44
N ASN A 16 -26.46 -5.66 -3.26
CA ASN A 16 -25.70 -5.14 -2.13
C ASN A 16 -24.72 -6.18 -1.57
N THR A 17 -25.13 -7.45 -1.50
CA THR A 17 -24.26 -8.55 -1.03
C THR A 17 -23.10 -8.78 -1.99
N ARG A 18 -23.35 -8.79 -3.31
CA ARG A 18 -22.28 -8.92 -4.33
C ARG A 18 -21.34 -7.72 -4.36
N ALA A 19 -21.85 -6.51 -4.14
CA ALA A 19 -21.02 -5.30 -4.07
C ALA A 19 -20.11 -5.32 -2.82
N VAL A 20 -20.64 -5.69 -1.66
CA VAL A 20 -19.88 -5.80 -0.40
C VAL A 20 -18.80 -6.89 -0.48
N GLU A 21 -19.11 -8.05 -1.08
CA GLU A 21 -18.15 -9.14 -1.27
C GLU A 21 -17.00 -8.74 -2.23
N SER A 22 -17.33 -7.95 -3.27
CA SER A 22 -16.33 -7.37 -4.18
C SER A 22 -15.41 -6.38 -3.46
N ASP A 23 -15.97 -5.47 -2.65
CA ASP A 23 -15.19 -4.48 -1.90
C ASP A 23 -14.29 -5.13 -0.85
N GLU A 24 -14.81 -6.13 -0.13
CA GLU A 24 -14.02 -6.91 0.84
C GLU A 24 -12.83 -7.60 0.17
N SER A 25 -13.05 -8.21 -1.01
CA SER A 25 -11.98 -8.87 -1.76
C SER A 25 -10.89 -7.89 -2.22
N HIS A 26 -11.28 -6.68 -2.66
CA HIS A 26 -10.34 -5.64 -3.07
C HIS A 26 -9.55 -5.09 -1.88
N ILE A 27 -10.20 -4.90 -0.73
CA ILE A 27 -9.53 -4.49 0.51
C ILE A 27 -8.54 -5.56 0.96
N ALA A 28 -8.95 -6.84 0.95
CA ALA A 28 -8.08 -7.94 1.33
C ALA A 28 -6.85 -8.04 0.42
N LEU A 29 -7.02 -7.83 -0.89
CA LEU A 29 -5.92 -7.80 -1.85
C LEU A 29 -4.98 -6.62 -1.58
N ALA A 30 -5.51 -5.40 -1.39
CA ALA A 30 -4.72 -4.22 -1.06
C ALA A 30 -3.93 -4.41 0.25
N MET A 31 -4.54 -5.02 1.27
CA MET A 31 -3.88 -5.33 2.53
C MET A 31 -2.76 -6.37 2.38
N LYS A 32 -2.96 -7.37 1.51
CA LYS A 32 -1.93 -8.36 1.19
C LYS A 32 -0.74 -7.70 0.49
N GLU A 33 -1.00 -6.86 -0.51
CA GLU A 33 0.04 -6.09 -1.19
C GLU A 33 0.79 -5.19 -0.22
N LEU A 34 0.07 -4.46 0.64
CA LEU A 34 0.65 -3.55 1.61
C LEU A 34 1.60 -4.27 2.58
N LYS A 35 1.21 -5.44 3.09
CA LYS A 35 2.08 -6.28 3.94
C LYS A 35 3.33 -6.75 3.20
N ASN A 36 3.27 -6.93 1.88
CA ASN A 36 4.39 -7.35 1.05
C ASN A 36 5.33 -6.21 0.63
N THR A 37 5.00 -4.96 0.98
CA THR A 37 5.87 -3.80 0.69
C THR A 37 7.13 -3.76 1.55
N GLY A 38 7.08 -4.32 2.76
CA GLY A 38 8.16 -4.26 3.75
C GLY A 38 8.32 -2.90 4.45
N TRP A 39 7.64 -1.84 4.02
CA TRP A 39 7.67 -0.50 4.65
C TRP A 39 6.36 -0.10 5.34
N TYR A 40 5.44 -1.07 5.48
CA TYR A 40 4.29 -1.01 6.35
C TYR A 40 4.63 -1.58 7.74
N TRP A 41 4.49 -0.75 8.77
CA TRP A 41 4.87 -1.04 10.16
C TRP A 41 3.68 -1.46 11.05
N GLY A 42 2.48 -1.65 10.48
CA GLY A 42 1.30 -2.07 11.24
C GLY A 42 0.96 -1.11 12.38
N SER A 43 0.68 -1.64 13.56
CA SER A 43 0.19 -0.91 14.74
C SER A 43 1.23 -0.01 15.44
N LEU A 44 2.30 0.38 14.73
CA LEU A 44 3.30 1.32 15.22
C LEU A 44 2.63 2.63 15.67
N THR A 45 2.99 3.12 16.85
CA THR A 45 2.43 4.38 17.38
C THR A 45 3.07 5.60 16.72
N ALA A 46 2.41 6.75 16.80
CA ALA A 46 2.99 8.01 16.32
C ALA A 46 4.33 8.34 17.00
N ASN A 47 4.45 8.06 18.29
CA ASN A 47 5.70 8.28 19.04
C ASN A 47 6.79 7.30 18.62
N GLY A 48 6.46 6.01 18.45
CA GLY A 48 7.42 5.02 17.96
C GLY A 48 7.93 5.34 16.55
N ALA A 49 7.04 5.81 15.66
CA ALA A 49 7.44 6.29 14.34
C ALA A 49 8.37 7.50 14.40
N LYS A 50 8.12 8.44 15.32
CA LYS A 50 8.98 9.61 15.53
C LYS A 50 10.38 9.22 16.00
N GLU A 51 10.47 8.27 16.93
CA GLU A 51 11.75 7.75 17.44
C GLU A 51 12.55 7.03 16.35
N ILE A 52 11.90 6.15 15.58
CA ILE A 52 12.53 5.43 14.47
C ILE A 52 13.05 6.38 13.37
N LEU A 53 12.33 7.48 13.11
CA LEU A 53 12.68 8.44 12.06
C LEU A 53 13.60 9.57 12.52
N GLN A 54 13.95 9.65 13.81
CA GLN A 54 14.68 10.80 14.38
C GLN A 54 16.05 11.03 13.71
N ASP A 55 16.73 9.94 13.35
CA ASP A 55 18.08 9.94 12.76
C ASP A 55 18.05 9.65 11.26
N ALA A 56 16.86 9.62 10.65
CA ALA A 56 16.69 9.34 9.24
C ALA A 56 16.89 10.60 8.38
N THR A 57 17.26 10.39 7.11
CA THR A 57 17.42 11.49 6.15
C THR A 57 16.08 12.04 5.70
N GLU A 58 16.06 13.30 5.25
CA GLU A 58 14.89 13.87 4.59
C GLU A 58 14.38 12.99 3.44
N GLY A 59 13.05 12.90 3.34
CA GLY A 59 12.37 12.07 2.35
C GLY A 59 12.22 10.61 2.77
N THR A 60 12.79 10.21 3.91
CA THR A 60 12.53 8.89 4.49
C THR A 60 11.13 8.84 5.11
N PHE A 61 10.38 7.78 4.82
CA PHE A 61 9.01 7.62 5.29
C PHE A 61 8.66 6.17 5.63
N LEU A 62 7.60 5.98 6.40
CA LEU A 62 6.98 4.70 6.67
C LEU A 62 5.45 4.82 6.70
N LEU A 63 4.76 3.71 6.40
CA LEU A 63 3.31 3.62 6.59
C LEU A 63 3.00 2.82 7.85
N ARG A 64 2.01 3.25 8.61
CA ARG A 64 1.52 2.58 9.82
C ARG A 64 0.01 2.70 9.93
N ASP A 65 -0.57 1.95 10.85
CA ASP A 65 -1.97 2.09 11.23
C ASP A 65 -2.18 3.47 11.86
N SER A 66 -3.33 4.05 11.56
CA SER A 66 -3.76 5.29 12.18
C SER A 66 -4.34 5.01 13.57
N SER A 67 -3.97 5.84 14.53
CA SER A 67 -4.61 5.84 15.86
C SER A 67 -5.88 6.71 15.90
N GLN A 68 -6.19 7.41 14.80
CA GLN A 68 -7.39 8.23 14.64
C GLN A 68 -8.53 7.37 14.10
N ARG A 69 -9.74 7.54 14.66
CA ARG A 69 -10.93 6.73 14.30
C ARG A 69 -11.33 6.83 12.84
N ASP A 70 -11.12 7.98 12.21
CA ASP A 70 -11.61 8.26 10.85
C ASP A 70 -10.62 7.89 9.74
N TYR A 71 -9.44 7.37 10.11
CA TYR A 71 -8.40 7.01 9.15
C TYR A 71 -7.89 5.60 9.45
N LEU A 72 -7.63 4.81 8.40
CA LEU A 72 -7.06 3.46 8.54
C LEU A 72 -5.54 3.50 8.66
N PHE A 73 -4.88 4.37 7.89
CA PHE A 73 -3.42 4.44 7.80
C PHE A 73 -2.90 5.86 8.00
N THR A 74 -1.62 5.96 8.35
CA THR A 74 -0.90 7.23 8.48
C THR A 74 0.51 7.08 7.88
N ILE A 75 0.92 8.03 7.06
CA ILE A 75 2.32 8.16 6.60
C ILE A 75 3.06 8.99 7.65
N SER A 76 4.17 8.45 8.16
CA SER A 76 5.13 9.18 8.99
C SER A 76 6.38 9.42 8.16
N ALA A 77 6.82 10.67 8.04
CA ALA A 77 7.92 11.04 7.15
C ALA A 77 8.82 12.12 7.76
N VAL A 78 10.09 12.11 7.36
CA VAL A 78 11.05 13.18 7.66
C VAL A 78 10.98 14.21 6.54
N THR A 79 10.57 15.43 6.89
CA THR A 79 10.46 16.58 5.98
C THR A 79 11.29 17.73 6.54
N SER A 80 12.06 18.41 5.69
CA SER A 80 12.67 19.68 6.07
C SER A 80 11.58 20.73 6.18
N ALA A 81 11.45 21.35 7.36
CA ALA A 81 10.55 22.48 7.57
C ALA A 81 10.93 23.73 6.74
N ALA A 82 12.10 23.72 6.09
CA ALA A 82 12.63 24.87 5.37
C ALA A 82 12.17 24.89 3.91
N SER A 83 10.95 25.40 3.69
CA SER A 83 10.62 26.05 2.42
C SER A 83 10.74 27.54 2.60
N THR A 84 11.59 28.17 1.81
CA THR A 84 11.87 29.61 1.85
C THR A 84 10.64 30.49 1.61
N ASN A 85 9.52 29.91 1.13
CA ASN A 85 8.31 30.62 0.74
C ASN A 85 7.05 30.17 1.52
N GLY A 86 7.22 29.47 2.65
CA GLY A 86 6.10 29.06 3.52
C GLY A 86 5.29 27.85 3.03
N THR A 87 5.69 27.20 1.94
CA THR A 87 5.06 25.98 1.41
C THR A 87 5.77 24.73 1.92
N VAL A 88 5.19 24.00 2.88
CA VAL A 88 5.76 22.70 3.30
C VAL A 88 5.66 21.71 2.14
N GLN A 89 6.80 21.32 1.57
CA GLN A 89 6.84 20.32 0.50
C GLN A 89 6.88 18.93 1.11
N LEU A 90 5.88 18.10 0.77
CA LEU A 90 5.90 16.69 1.13
C LEU A 90 6.84 15.94 0.19
N ILE A 91 7.97 15.47 0.73
CA ILE A 91 8.99 14.71 0.00
C ILE A 91 8.95 13.27 0.51
N LEU A 92 8.71 12.30 -0.38
CA LEU A 92 8.69 10.86 -0.08
C LEU A 92 9.58 10.15 -1.09
N THR A 93 10.84 9.93 -0.73
CA THR A 93 11.85 9.39 -1.66
C THR A 93 12.34 8.00 -1.26
N LYS A 94 12.33 7.67 0.03
CA LYS A 94 12.90 6.42 0.54
C LYS A 94 11.97 5.76 1.55
N PRO A 95 11.35 4.61 1.24
CA PRO A 95 10.63 3.85 2.23
C PRO A 95 11.61 3.32 3.30
N LEU A 96 11.20 3.37 4.56
CA LEU A 96 11.91 2.75 5.67
C LEU A 96 11.34 1.35 5.91
N TYR A 97 12.15 0.34 5.60
CA TYR A 97 11.76 -1.06 5.72
C TYR A 97 11.82 -1.54 7.18
N THR A 98 10.87 -2.41 7.56
CA THR A 98 10.80 -3.08 8.88
C THR A 98 11.95 -4.08 9.10
N SER A 99 12.53 -4.57 8.02
CA SER A 99 13.66 -5.50 7.99
C SER A 99 14.41 -5.34 6.67
N THR A 100 15.63 -5.87 6.58
CA THR A 100 16.40 -5.87 5.33
C THR A 100 15.66 -6.67 4.25
N PRO A 101 15.26 -6.07 3.12
CA PRO A 101 14.57 -6.78 2.05
C PRO A 101 15.44 -7.90 1.47
N SER A 102 14.82 -8.99 1.02
CA SER A 102 15.55 -10.06 0.34
C SER A 102 16.14 -9.56 -0.99
N LEU A 103 17.26 -10.15 -1.42
CA LEU A 103 17.84 -9.86 -2.73
C LEU A 103 16.84 -10.13 -3.87
N GLN A 104 15.94 -11.11 -3.70
CA GLN A 104 14.87 -11.40 -4.64
C GLN A 104 13.91 -10.20 -4.80
N HIS A 105 13.50 -9.59 -3.68
CA HIS A 105 12.62 -8.42 -3.68
C HIS A 105 13.33 -7.19 -4.24
N LEU A 106 14.59 -6.96 -3.86
CA LEU A 106 15.41 -5.88 -4.42
C LEU A 106 15.59 -6.02 -5.94
N SER A 107 15.82 -7.25 -6.42
CA SER A 107 15.91 -7.54 -7.85
C SER A 107 14.59 -7.28 -8.56
N ARG A 108 13.45 -7.64 -7.94
CA ARG A 108 12.12 -7.31 -8.45
C ARG A 108 11.91 -5.81 -8.62
N ILE A 109 12.20 -5.02 -7.59
CA ILE A 109 12.11 -3.55 -7.68
C ILE A 109 13.01 -3.01 -8.78
N ALA A 110 14.26 -3.48 -8.86
CA ALA A 110 15.21 -3.03 -9.87
C ALA A 110 14.76 -3.33 -11.30
N ILE A 111 14.10 -4.48 -11.53
CA ILE A 111 13.54 -4.86 -12.83
C ILE A 111 12.29 -4.03 -13.15
N ASN A 112 11.35 -3.91 -12.21
CA ASN A 112 10.08 -3.20 -12.42
C ASN A 112 10.28 -1.68 -12.65
N ARG A 113 11.35 -1.11 -12.07
CA ARG A 113 11.81 0.26 -12.37
C ARG A 113 12.30 0.45 -13.81
N ARG A 114 12.81 -0.61 -14.45
CA ARG A 114 13.40 -0.55 -15.81
C ARG A 114 12.40 -0.90 -16.90
N THR A 115 11.42 -1.76 -16.63
CA THR A 115 10.45 -2.16 -17.64
C THR A 115 9.14 -2.65 -17.02
N GLN A 116 8.03 -2.33 -17.69
CA GLN A 116 6.70 -2.85 -17.40
C GLN A 116 6.33 -4.02 -18.34
N GLN A 117 7.16 -4.30 -19.35
CA GLN A 117 6.98 -5.40 -20.31
C GLN A 117 7.54 -6.71 -19.75
N ILE A 118 7.09 -7.13 -18.56
CA ILE A 118 7.58 -8.33 -17.86
C ILE A 118 7.41 -9.59 -18.72
N GLN A 119 6.33 -9.66 -19.51
CA GLN A 119 6.03 -10.81 -20.35
C GLN A 119 7.06 -11.05 -21.46
N ALA A 120 7.73 -9.99 -21.93
CA ALA A 120 8.76 -10.07 -22.96
C ALA A 120 10.14 -10.49 -22.43
N LEU A 121 10.32 -10.56 -21.10
CA LEU A 121 11.59 -10.94 -20.51
C LEU A 121 11.91 -12.42 -20.74
N PRO A 122 13.20 -12.78 -20.96
CA PRO A 122 13.65 -14.17 -21.10
C PRO A 122 13.75 -14.84 -19.73
N LEU A 123 12.66 -14.84 -18.96
CA LEU A 123 12.55 -15.41 -17.63
C LEU A 123 11.52 -16.54 -17.59
N PRO A 124 11.68 -17.55 -16.71
CA PRO A 124 10.64 -18.53 -16.43
C PRO A 124 9.34 -17.88 -15.94
N ASN A 125 8.18 -18.47 -16.25
CA ASN A 125 6.87 -17.93 -15.89
C ASN A 125 6.72 -17.66 -14.39
N ARG A 126 7.22 -18.54 -13.52
CA ARG A 126 7.21 -18.32 -12.07
C ARG A 126 7.86 -17.00 -11.64
N LEU A 127 8.93 -16.58 -12.32
CA LEU A 127 9.58 -15.30 -12.03
C LEU A 127 8.77 -14.13 -12.62
N LYS A 128 8.13 -14.31 -13.77
CA LYS A 128 7.22 -13.30 -14.33
C LYS A 128 6.04 -13.05 -13.39
N ASP A 129 5.42 -14.12 -12.89
CA ASP A 129 4.32 -14.05 -11.91
C ASP A 129 4.78 -13.31 -10.64
N TYR A 130 5.95 -13.65 -10.10
CA TYR A 130 6.54 -12.96 -8.95
C TYR A 130 6.79 -11.45 -9.16
N LEU A 131 7.18 -11.06 -10.38
CA LEU A 131 7.37 -9.65 -10.75
C LEU A 131 6.03 -8.91 -10.90
N LEU A 132 4.98 -9.58 -11.40
CA LEU A 132 3.64 -9.04 -11.58
C LEU A 132 2.85 -8.94 -10.28
N ASP A 133 3.13 -9.79 -9.30
CA ASP A 133 2.54 -9.75 -7.95
C ASP A 133 2.90 -8.48 -7.15
N TYR A 134 3.79 -7.62 -7.67
CA TYR A 134 4.15 -6.35 -7.04
C TYR A 134 4.63 -5.34 -8.08
N THR A 135 3.70 -4.55 -8.59
CA THR A 135 3.96 -3.55 -9.66
C THR A 135 4.60 -2.26 -9.14
N TYR A 136 4.74 -2.11 -7.83
CA TYR A 136 5.24 -0.87 -7.23
C TYR A 136 6.77 -0.73 -7.36
N ASN A 137 7.21 0.49 -7.66
CA ASN A 137 8.61 0.82 -7.95
C ASN A 137 9.30 1.56 -6.78
N VAL A 138 8.65 1.63 -5.64
CA VAL A 138 9.06 2.41 -4.47
C VAL A 138 10.15 1.67 -3.70
#